data_AF-A0A5J4UBJ5-F1
#
_entry.id   AF-A0A5J4UBJ5-F1
#
_cell.length_a   1.000
_cell.length_b   1.000
_cell.length_c   1.000
_cell.angle_alpha   90.00
_cell.angle_beta   90.00
_cell.angle_gamma   90.00
#
_symmetry.space_group_name_H-M   'P 1'
#
loop_
_entity.id
_entity.type
_entity.pdbx_description
1 polymer ?
#
loop_
_entity_poly.entity_id
_entity_poly.type
_entity_poly.pdbx_seq_one_letter_code
_entity_poly.pdbx_strand_id
1 'polypeptide(L)' 'MEELKLLKDQNFYVFKTLGQGAFGRVFLAHNPQMGLVAAKVIRSYSFDEQEWEAAGKLQT' A
#
# COMPACT_ATOMS: atom_id res chain seq x y z
N MET A 1 3.25 -10.39 -8.35
CA MET A 1 3.95 -9.65 -9.43
C MET A 1 3.16 -8.43 -9.85
N GLU A 2 1.83 -8.55 -10.01
CA GLU A 2 0.94 -7.41 -10.25
C GLU A 2 1.06 -6.32 -9.18
N GLU A 3 1.20 -6.69 -7.90
CA GLU A 3 1.29 -5.73 -6.79
C GLU A 3 2.56 -4.87 -6.87
N LEU A 4 3.68 -5.48 -7.25
CA LEU A 4 4.95 -4.78 -7.42
C LEU A 4 4.92 -3.85 -8.63
N LYS A 5 4.25 -4.26 -9.71
CA LYS A 5 4.04 -3.41 -10.89
C LYS A 5 3.17 -2.20 -10.52
N LEU A 6 2.03 -2.42 -9.85
CA LEU A 6 1.16 -1.35 -9.37
C LEU A 6 1.94 -0.35 -8.49
N LEU A 7 2.70 -0.84 -7.52
CA LEU A 7 3.49 0.02 -6.64
C LEU A 7 4.52 0.84 -7.43
N LYS A 8 5.21 0.21 -8.38
CA LYS A 8 6.16 0.90 -9.26
C LYS A 8 5.48 1.97 -10.12
N ASP A 9 4.33 1.66 -10.71
CA ASP A 9 3.53 2.58 -11.52
C ASP A 9 3.00 3.77 -10.70
N GLN A 10 2.90 3.63 -9.37
CA GLN A 10 2.54 4.68 -8.41
C GLN A 10 3.75 5.35 -7.73
N ASN A 11 4.96 5.21 -8.31
CA ASN A 11 6.22 5.78 -7.79
C ASN A 11 6.63 5.27 -6.39
N PHE A 12 6.25 4.04 -6.03
CA PHE A 12 6.80 3.35 -4.87
C PHE A 12 7.95 2.42 -5.26
N TYR A 13 9.08 2.58 -4.57
CA TYR A 13 10.24 1.71 -4.69
C TYR A 13 10.21 0.67 -3.58
N VAL A 14 9.91 -0.58 -3.91
CA VAL A 14 9.77 -1.67 -2.94
C VAL A 14 11.14 -2.24 -2.55
N PHE A 15 11.41 -2.32 -1.26
CA PHE A 15 12.62 -2.95 -0.72
C PHE A 15 12.41 -4.43 -0.40
N LYS A 16 11.35 -4.76 0.34
CA LYS A 16 11.02 -6.13 0.73
C LYS A 16 9.55 -6.26 1.12
N THR A 17 9.04 -7.49 1.09
CA THR A 17 7.76 -7.83 1.71
C THR A 17 7.90 -7.80 3.23
N LEU A 18 6.98 -7.12 3.92
CA LEU A 18 6.88 -7.11 5.37
C LEU A 18 5.96 -8.22 5.88
N GLY A 19 4.91 -8.55 5.13
CA GLY A 19 4.00 -9.63 5.49
C GLY A 19 2.84 -9.79 4.51
N GLN A 20 2.02 -10.80 4.76
CA GLN A 20 0.78 -11.07 4.03
C GLN A 20 -0.34 -11.32 5.05
N GLY A 21 -1.43 -10.55 4.92
CA GLY A 21 -2.65 -10.73 5.70
C GLY A 21 -3.77 -11.32 4.82
N ALA A 22 -4.96 -11.47 5.41
CA ALA A 22 -6.13 -12.03 4.73
C ALA A 22 -6.54 -11.26 3.45
N PHE A 23 -6.34 -9.95 3.44
CA PHE A 23 -6.82 -9.06 2.38
C PHE A 23 -5.73 -8.57 1.41
N GLY A 24 -4.46 -8.92 1.65
CA GLY A 24 -3.38 -8.38 0.83
C GLY A 24 -1.98 -8.52 1.41
N ARG A 25 -1.02 -7.93 0.70
CA ARG A 25 0.40 -7.94 1.07
C ARG A 25 0.85 -6.55 1.49
N VAL A 26 1.78 -6.52 2.44
CA VAL A 26 2.40 -5.30 2.94
C VAL A 26 3.87 -5.30 2.54
N PHE A 27 4.33 -4.18 2.00
CA PHE A 27 5.68 -3.99 1.50
C PHE A 27 6.35 -2.83 2.24
N LEU A 28 7.65 -2.94 2.51
CA LEU A 28 8.47 -1.81 2.88
C LEU A 28 8.86 -1.10 1.59
N ALA A 29 8.51 0.18 1.46
CA ALA A 29 8.74 0.94 0.25
C ALA A 29 9.13 2.39 0.53
N HIS A 30 9.78 3.03 -0.44
CA HIS A 30 10.02 4.47 -0.44
C HIS A 30 9.15 5.15 -1.51
N ASN A 31 8.54 6.28 -1.17
CA ASN A 31 7.85 7.16 -2.11
C ASN A 31 8.42 8.58 -1.99
N PRO A 32 8.71 9.29 -3.09
CA PRO A 32 9.32 10.63 -3.03
C PRO A 32 8.55 11.67 -2.22
N GLN A 33 7.22 11.56 -2.11
CA GLN A 33 6.37 12.50 -1.38
C GLN A 33 6.20 12.10 0.10
N MET A 34 6.19 10.80 0.40
CA MET A 34 5.89 10.27 1.74
C MET A 34 7.11 9.75 2.51
N GLY A 35 8.27 9.62 1.86
CA GLY A 35 9.46 9.01 2.43
C GLY A 35 9.35 7.49 2.55
N LEU A 36 9.86 6.92 3.64
CA LEU A 36 9.81 5.48 3.92
C LEU A 36 8.45 5.10 4.52
N VAL A 37 7.75 4.17 3.88
CA VAL A 37 6.39 3.76 4.26
C VAL A 37 6.20 2.25 4.24
N ALA A 38 5.14 1.79 4.91
CA ALA A 38 4.58 0.46 4.70
C ALA A 38 3.41 0.55 3.71
N ALA A 39 3.58 0.02 2.50
CA ALA A 39 2.56 0.02 1.45
C ALA A 39 1.76 -1.30 1.46
N LYS A 40 0.47 -1.24 1.79
CA LYS A 40 -0.45 -2.40 1.74
C LYS A 40 -1.20 -2.38 0.42
N VAL A 41 -1.11 -3.46 -0.35
CA VAL A 41 -1.88 -3.66 -1.59
C VAL A 41 -3.00 -4.66 -1.32
N ILE A 42 -4.24 -4.23 -1.52
CA ILE A 42 -5.45 -5.05 -1.41
C ILE A 42 -6.14 -5.16 -2.78
N ARG A 43 -7.02 -6.14 -2.94
CA ARG A 43 -7.90 -6.22 -4.12
C ARG A 43 -9.02 -5.19 -3.99
N SER A 44 -9.44 -4.60 -5.11
CA SER A 44 -10.48 -3.56 -5.12
C SER A 44 -11.82 -4.04 -4.57
N TYR A 45 -12.19 -5.31 -4.79
CA TYR A 45 -13.40 -5.90 -4.22
C TYR A 45 -13.32 -6.14 -2.71
N SER A 46 -12.14 -6.00 -2.09
CA SER A 46 -11.93 -6.06 -0.64
C SER A 46 -11.76 -4.67 -0.03
N PHE A 47 -11.95 -3.61 -0.81
CA PHE A 47 -11.94 -2.25 -0.29
C PHE A 47 -13.22 -1.99 0.50
N ASP A 48 -13.06 -1.51 1.73
CA ASP A 48 -14.16 -1.07 2.58
C ASP A 48 -14.01 0.45 2.82
N GLU A 49 -15.00 1.21 2.39
CA GLU A 49 -15.00 2.67 2.50
C GLU A 49 -15.07 3.12 3.96
N GLN A 50 -15.79 2.41 4.83
CA GLN A 50 -15.90 2.77 6.24
C GLN A 50 -14.58 2.56 6.98
N GLU A 51 -13.87 1.45 6.69
CA GLU A 51 -12.51 1.24 7.19
C GLU A 51 -11.56 2.34 6.71
N TRP A 52 -11.70 2.76 5.44
CA TRP A 52 -10.86 3.80 4.87
C TRP A 52 -11.09 5.18 5.52
N GLU A 53 -12.35 5.56 5.76
CA GLU A 53 -12.67 6.80 6.47
C GLU A 53 -12.16 6.78 7.92
N ALA A 54 -12.28 5.64 8.60
CA ALA A 54 -11.84 5.49 9.99
C ALA A 54 -10.31 5.51 10.16
N ALA A 55 -9.55 5.09 9.14
CA ALA A 55 -8.09 4.94 9.21
C ALA A 55 -7.32 6.27 9.35
N GLY A 56 -8.00 7.42 9.16
CA GLY A 56 -7.38 8.74 9.22
C GLY A 56 -6.59 9.05 7.95
N LYS A 57 -7.20 9.81 7.03
CA LYS A 57 -6.57 10.22 5.78
C LYS A 57 -5.44 11.21 6.05
N LEU A 58 -4.26 10.96 5.48
CA LEU A 58 -3.20 11.96 5.42
C LEU A 58 -3.70 13.11 4.54
N GLN A 59 -3.86 14.29 5.13
CA GLN A 59 -4.08 15.52 4.36
C GLN A 59 -2.72 15.93 3.78
N THR A 60 -2.58 15.79 2.47
CA THR A 60 -1.40 16.22 1.69
C THR A 60 -1.71 17.48 0.91
#